data_AF-U5VTE8-F1
#
_entry.id   AF-U5VTE8-F1
#
_cell.length_a   1.000
_cell.length_b   1.000
_cell.length_c   1.000
_cell.angle_alpha   90.00
_cell.angle_beta   90.00
_cell.angle_gamma   90.00
#
_symmetry.space_group_name_H-M   'P 1'
#
loop_
_entity.id
_entity.type
_entity.pdbx_description
1 polymer ?
#
loop_
_entity_poly.entity_id
_entity_poly.type
_entity_poly.pdbx_seq_one_letter_code
_entity_poly.pdbx_strand_id
1 'polypeptide(L)'
;MTLLAPAAQQQSLWQLLLIAGAGSLIGGLLSLLGVVLTQRGNRKKDAADRVARWKREDEVKAIEERRRLLLDIAEAVQERQSWIRQVDYGYEHDPSGLDVPRFQVAGRVELFATVPVMWLWDDFNDRLLAVQAEANAGNHHVDVHTGRNELDDQTLAPRAKVAGDILTLLLRRMLRTDKEIVAGEDFLSRVSLLGSLFDYDERHKKAVEEYLKQMKHPETPWQKEWLDWSSSER
;
A
#
# COMPACT_ATOMS: atom_id res chain seq x y z
N MET A 1 77.88 -57.12 -30.02
CA MET A 1 76.49 -56.72 -29.71
C MET A 1 76.20 -57.12 -28.27
N THR A 2 76.27 -56.16 -27.36
CA THR A 2 75.98 -56.36 -25.93
C THR A 2 74.58 -55.83 -25.68
N LEU A 3 73.62 -56.73 -25.42
CA LEU A 3 72.27 -56.38 -25.03
C LEU A 3 72.29 -55.99 -23.54
N LEU A 4 72.11 -54.70 -23.26
CA LEU A 4 71.75 -54.21 -21.94
C LEU A 4 70.27 -54.55 -21.71
N ALA A 5 70.00 -55.51 -20.83
CA ALA A 5 68.64 -55.72 -20.31
C ALA A 5 68.32 -54.63 -19.27
N PRO A 6 67.09 -54.10 -19.24
CA PRO A 6 66.74 -52.98 -18.37
C PRO A 6 66.66 -53.44 -16.91
N ALA A 7 67.24 -52.66 -16.01
CA ALA A 7 67.01 -52.77 -14.57
C ALA A 7 65.54 -52.40 -14.27
N ALA A 8 64.64 -53.38 -14.37
CA ALA A 8 63.26 -53.24 -13.95
C ALA A 8 63.21 -53.18 -12.41
N GLN A 9 63.17 -51.95 -11.94
CA GLN A 9 62.84 -51.44 -10.62
C GLN A 9 61.87 -52.36 -9.84
N GLN A 10 62.43 -53.21 -8.98
CA GLN A 10 61.67 -54.09 -8.08
C GLN A 10 61.25 -53.29 -6.84
N GLN A 11 60.18 -52.51 -6.95
CA GLN A 11 59.60 -51.81 -5.80
C GLN A 11 59.07 -52.83 -4.78
N SER A 12 59.49 -52.71 -3.52
CA SER A 12 59.12 -53.66 -2.48
C SER A 12 57.61 -53.63 -2.23
N LEU A 13 56.98 -54.82 -2.14
CA LEU A 13 55.54 -54.99 -1.95
C LEU A 13 55.01 -54.24 -0.71
N TRP A 14 55.87 -54.02 0.29
CA TRP A 14 55.61 -53.22 1.48
C TRP A 14 55.44 -51.71 1.21
N GLN A 15 56.21 -51.14 0.27
CA GLN A 15 56.05 -49.73 -0.13
C GLN A 15 54.71 -49.51 -0.84
N LEU A 16 54.27 -50.45 -1.68
CA LEU A 16 52.97 -50.40 -2.34
C LEU A 16 51.81 -50.47 -1.33
N LEU A 17 51.91 -51.32 -0.30
CA LEU A 17 50.90 -51.42 0.76
C LEU A 17 50.82 -50.14 1.61
N LEU A 18 51.96 -49.51 1.94
CA LEU A 18 51.98 -48.24 2.67
C LEU A 18 51.37 -47.09 1.86
N ILE A 19 51.65 -47.02 0.56
CA ILE A 19 51.06 -46.00 -0.33
C ILE A 19 49.56 -46.23 -0.51
N ALA A 20 49.11 -47.48 -0.66
CA ALA A 20 47.69 -47.82 -0.76
C ALA A 20 46.94 -47.50 0.55
N GLY A 21 47.54 -47.80 1.72
CA GLY A 21 46.97 -47.48 3.02
C GLY A 21 46.90 -45.97 3.30
N ALA A 22 47.95 -45.22 2.96
CA ALA A 22 47.95 -43.76 3.07
C ALA A 22 46.95 -43.11 2.09
N GLY A 23 46.85 -43.64 0.88
CA GLY A 23 45.90 -43.19 -0.14
C GLY A 23 44.44 -43.39 0.27
N SER A 24 44.10 -44.51 0.90
CA SER A 24 42.72 -44.76 1.37
C SER A 24 42.34 -43.86 2.55
N LEU A 25 43.28 -43.58 3.46
CA LEU A 25 43.10 -42.65 4.58
C LEU A 25 42.87 -41.21 4.10
N ILE A 26 43.68 -40.75 3.15
CA ILE A 26 43.53 -39.42 2.55
C ILE A 26 42.23 -39.33 1.74
N GLY A 27 41.91 -40.35 0.95
CA GLY A 27 40.64 -40.41 0.22
C GLY A 27 39.42 -40.39 1.12
N GLY A 28 39.46 -41.10 2.26
CA GLY A 28 38.41 -41.08 3.26
C GLY A 28 38.24 -39.71 3.94
N LEU A 29 39.35 -39.06 4.29
CA LEU A 29 39.35 -37.70 4.88
C LEU A 29 38.81 -36.65 3.91
N LEU A 30 39.21 -36.70 2.64
CA LEU A 30 38.69 -35.79 1.61
C LEU A 30 37.20 -36.01 1.34
N SER A 31 36.73 -37.26 1.37
CA SER A 31 35.31 -37.58 1.23
C SER A 31 34.49 -37.04 2.40
N LEU A 32 34.96 -37.21 3.63
CA LEU A 32 34.33 -36.63 4.83
C LEU A 32 34.31 -35.10 4.78
N LEU A 33 35.40 -34.47 4.34
CA LEU A 33 35.47 -33.02 4.17
C LEU A 33 34.47 -32.53 3.12
N GLY A 34 34.35 -33.25 2.00
CA GLY A 34 33.35 -32.99 0.95
C GLY A 34 31.92 -33.06 1.47
N VAL A 35 31.58 -34.08 2.28
CA VAL A 35 30.27 -34.24 2.92
C VAL A 35 29.99 -33.12 3.92
N VAL A 36 30.96 -32.73 4.74
CA VAL A 36 30.80 -31.65 5.72
C VAL A 36 30.57 -30.30 5.02
N LEU A 37 31.29 -30.02 3.93
CA LEU A 37 31.12 -28.80 3.15
C LEU A 37 29.76 -28.75 2.44
N THR A 38 29.31 -29.86 1.83
CA THR A 38 27.98 -29.94 1.20
C THR A 38 26.86 -29.82 2.23
N GLN A 39 26.95 -30.47 3.39
CA GLN A 39 25.97 -30.32 4.46
C GLN A 39 25.91 -28.88 5.02
N ARG A 40 27.06 -28.21 5.18
CA ARG A 40 27.10 -26.79 5.56
C ARG A 40 26.49 -25.88 4.50
N GLY A 41 26.75 -26.14 3.22
CA GLY A 41 26.16 -25.42 2.10
C GLY A 41 24.64 -25.54 2.05
N ASN A 42 24.12 -26.77 2.15
CA ASN A 42 22.69 -27.03 2.13
C ASN A 42 21.97 -26.39 3.31
N ARG A 43 22.53 -26.48 4.53
CA ARG A 43 21.93 -25.82 5.72
C ARG A 43 21.86 -24.30 5.59
N LYS A 44 22.87 -23.66 4.98
CA LYS A 44 22.85 -22.21 4.72
C LYS A 44 21.80 -21.85 3.67
N LYS A 45 21.69 -22.64 2.60
CA LYS A 45 20.65 -22.45 1.56
C LYS A 45 19.25 -22.63 2.15
N ASP A 46 19.03 -23.69 2.92
CA ASP A 46 17.74 -23.94 3.57
C ASP A 46 17.37 -22.84 4.58
N ALA A 47 18.36 -22.28 5.28
CA ALA A 47 18.14 -21.16 6.18
C ALA A 47 17.76 -19.88 5.41
N ALA A 48 18.47 -19.57 4.32
CA ALA A 48 18.13 -18.45 3.45
C ALA A 48 16.73 -18.61 2.82
N ASP A 49 16.39 -19.81 2.35
CA ASP A 49 15.08 -20.12 1.77
C ASP A 49 13.95 -20.04 2.82
N ARG A 50 14.22 -20.39 4.08
CA ARG A 50 13.26 -20.18 5.19
C ARG A 50 13.06 -18.69 5.48
N VAL A 51 14.14 -17.90 5.56
CA VAL A 51 14.04 -16.44 5.78
C VAL A 51 13.31 -15.77 4.63
N ALA A 52 13.60 -16.15 3.39
CA ALA A 52 12.92 -15.61 2.22
C ALA A 52 11.42 -15.95 2.20
N ARG A 53 11.04 -17.16 2.62
CA ARG A 53 9.62 -17.56 2.77
C ARG A 53 8.92 -16.77 3.87
N TRP A 54 9.51 -16.69 5.05
CA TRP A 54 8.96 -15.91 6.17
C TRP A 54 8.75 -14.45 5.78
N LYS A 55 9.75 -13.83 5.15
CA LYS A 55 9.65 -12.44 4.69
C LYS A 55 8.49 -12.26 3.69
N ARG A 56 8.31 -13.20 2.75
CA ARG A 56 7.18 -13.17 1.82
C ARG A 56 5.84 -13.36 2.51
N GLU A 57 5.75 -14.25 3.50
CA GLU A 57 4.52 -14.47 4.27
C GLU A 57 4.13 -13.22 5.07
N ASP A 58 5.10 -12.56 5.68
CA ASP A 58 4.88 -11.31 6.42
C ASP A 58 4.47 -10.16 5.47
N GLU A 59 5.11 -10.05 4.30
CA GLU A 59 4.73 -9.09 3.25
C GLU A 59 3.28 -9.33 2.77
N VAL A 60 2.89 -10.59 2.54
CA VAL A 60 1.52 -10.95 2.13
C VAL A 60 0.50 -10.58 3.21
N LYS A 61 0.80 -10.89 4.48
CA LYS A 61 -0.08 -10.52 5.61
C LYS A 61 -0.26 -9.00 5.71
N ALA A 62 0.81 -8.23 5.59
CA ALA A 62 0.75 -6.77 5.62
C ALA A 62 -0.10 -6.20 4.47
N ILE A 63 0.03 -6.76 3.26
CA ILE A 63 -0.79 -6.38 2.10
C ILE A 63 -2.28 -6.68 2.37
N GLU A 64 -2.57 -7.84 2.95
CA GLU A 64 -3.94 -8.25 3.24
C GLU A 64 -4.58 -7.38 4.34
N GLU A 65 -3.83 -7.03 5.39
CA GLU A 65 -4.28 -6.10 6.43
C GLU A 65 -4.59 -4.72 5.87
N ARG A 66 -3.74 -4.20 4.97
CA ARG A 66 -3.99 -2.93 4.27
C ARG A 66 -5.20 -3.02 3.36
N ARG A 67 -5.37 -4.12 2.63
CA ARG A 67 -6.57 -4.34 1.80
C ARG A 67 -7.83 -4.28 2.63
N ARG A 68 -7.85 -4.95 3.80
CA ARG A 68 -8.98 -4.89 4.73
C ARG A 68 -9.24 -3.46 5.18
N LEU A 69 -8.21 -2.72 5.58
CA LEU A 69 -8.36 -1.31 5.92
C LEU A 69 -8.94 -0.48 4.77
N LEU A 70 -8.44 -0.64 3.54
CA LEU A 70 -8.96 0.11 2.38
C LEU A 70 -10.44 -0.22 2.09
N LEU A 71 -10.87 -1.45 2.33
CA LEU A 71 -12.29 -1.84 2.24
C LEU A 71 -13.13 -1.22 3.35
N ASP A 72 -12.63 -1.25 4.59
CA ASP A 72 -13.30 -0.62 5.75
C ASP A 72 -13.49 0.89 5.52
N ILE A 73 -12.47 1.55 4.96
CA ILE A 73 -12.54 2.96 4.55
C ILE A 73 -13.58 3.15 3.44
N ALA A 74 -13.59 2.30 2.42
CA ALA A 74 -14.51 2.43 1.30
C ALA A 74 -15.98 2.29 1.74
N GLU A 75 -16.28 1.38 2.66
CA GLU A 75 -17.60 1.23 3.27
C GLU A 75 -18.00 2.50 4.03
N ALA A 76 -17.13 3.00 4.91
CA ALA A 76 -17.39 4.23 5.66
C ALA A 76 -17.58 5.45 4.75
N VAL A 77 -16.81 5.57 3.66
CA VAL A 77 -16.98 6.64 2.67
C VAL A 77 -18.34 6.54 1.99
N GLN A 78 -18.76 5.34 1.59
CA GLN A 78 -20.04 5.13 0.92
C GLN A 78 -21.23 5.51 1.82
N GLU A 79 -21.18 5.13 3.11
CA GLU A 79 -22.20 5.51 4.10
C GLU A 79 -22.31 7.04 4.24
N ARG A 80 -21.16 7.72 4.40
CA ARG A 80 -21.10 9.18 4.56
C ARG A 80 -21.52 9.93 3.32
N GLN A 81 -21.13 9.46 2.13
CA GLN A 81 -21.62 10.02 0.87
C GLN A 81 -23.13 9.82 0.71
N SER A 82 -23.68 8.70 1.20
CA SER A 82 -25.13 8.49 1.23
C SER A 82 -25.83 9.48 2.15
N TRP A 83 -25.26 9.73 3.33
CA TRP A 83 -25.76 10.75 4.26
C TRP A 83 -25.70 12.16 3.65
N ILE A 84 -24.58 12.55 3.02
CA ILE A 84 -24.46 13.85 2.32
C ILE A 84 -25.58 13.99 1.29
N ARG A 85 -25.88 12.94 0.50
CA ARG A 85 -27.01 12.97 -0.44
C ARG A 85 -28.35 13.17 0.26
N GLN A 86 -28.59 12.52 1.39
CA GLN A 86 -29.85 12.68 2.13
C GLN A 86 -30.03 14.10 2.64
N VAL A 87 -28.96 14.69 3.17
CA VAL A 87 -28.92 16.09 3.62
C VAL A 87 -29.14 17.05 2.46
N ASP A 88 -28.46 16.84 1.32
CA ASP A 88 -28.59 17.64 0.09
C ASP A 88 -30.01 17.59 -0.50
N TYR A 89 -30.74 16.48 -0.30
CA TYR A 89 -32.13 16.35 -0.72
C TYR A 89 -33.16 16.78 0.34
N GLY A 90 -32.73 17.30 1.49
CA GLY A 90 -33.62 17.77 2.55
C GLY A 90 -34.42 16.66 3.23
N TYR A 91 -33.94 15.41 3.18
CA TYR A 91 -34.55 14.31 3.92
C TYR A 91 -34.20 14.40 5.41
N GLU A 92 -35.06 13.80 6.24
CA GLU A 92 -34.76 13.56 7.65
C GLU A 92 -33.48 12.71 7.73
N HIS A 93 -32.47 13.24 8.41
CA HIS A 93 -31.13 12.65 8.44
C HIS A 93 -30.80 12.26 9.89
N ASP A 94 -30.35 11.02 10.08
CA ASP A 94 -29.82 10.57 11.37
C ASP A 94 -28.29 10.69 11.33
N PRO A 95 -27.70 11.65 12.07
CA PRO A 95 -26.24 11.81 12.12
C PRO A 95 -25.55 10.69 12.92
N SER A 96 -26.28 9.83 13.64
CA SER A 96 -25.69 8.78 14.47
C SER A 96 -24.87 7.76 13.65
N GLY A 97 -25.21 7.58 12.36
CA GLY A 97 -24.45 6.76 11.42
C GLY A 97 -23.07 7.32 11.04
N LEU A 98 -22.78 8.59 11.33
CA LEU A 98 -21.49 9.22 11.03
C LEU A 98 -20.40 8.89 12.07
N ASP A 99 -20.81 8.61 13.31
CA ASP A 99 -19.90 8.45 14.46
C ASP A 99 -19.35 7.02 14.60
N VAL A 100 -20.13 6.00 14.26
CA VAL A 100 -19.82 4.59 14.56
C VAL A 100 -18.62 4.04 13.75
N PRO A 101 -18.47 4.34 12.44
CA PRO A 101 -17.28 3.92 11.67
C PRO A 101 -16.05 4.79 11.97
N ARG A 102 -16.25 6.02 12.47
CA ARG A 102 -15.17 7.01 12.60
C ARG A 102 -14.10 6.57 13.58
N PHE A 103 -14.46 6.09 14.77
CA PHE A 103 -13.47 5.77 15.81
C PHE A 103 -12.70 4.47 15.56
N GLN A 104 -13.34 3.45 14.98
CA GLN A 104 -12.70 2.17 14.70
C GLN A 104 -11.81 2.22 13.45
N VAL A 105 -12.21 2.99 12.45
CA VAL A 105 -11.46 3.14 11.19
C VAL A 105 -10.39 4.22 11.33
N ALA A 106 -10.64 5.35 12.00
CA ALA A 106 -9.66 6.45 12.09
C ALA A 106 -8.34 6.03 12.75
N GLY A 107 -8.39 5.30 13.88
CA GLY A 107 -7.16 4.83 14.54
C GLY A 107 -6.35 3.87 13.67
N ARG A 108 -7.01 3.12 12.77
CA ARG A 108 -6.33 2.22 11.82
C ARG A 108 -5.83 2.97 10.58
N VAL A 109 -6.53 4.02 10.15
CA VAL A 109 -6.10 4.90 9.06
C VAL A 109 -4.78 5.57 9.43
N GLU A 110 -4.68 6.17 10.61
CA GLU A 110 -3.44 6.84 11.07
C GLU A 110 -2.23 5.90 11.15
N LEU A 111 -2.47 4.63 11.48
CA LEU A 111 -1.40 3.65 11.69
C LEU A 111 -0.98 2.89 10.43
N PHE A 112 -1.91 2.65 9.50
CA PHE A 112 -1.70 1.66 8.43
C PHE A 112 -2.08 2.15 7.03
N ALA A 113 -2.81 3.26 6.90
CA ALA A 113 -3.13 3.80 5.58
C ALA A 113 -1.91 4.45 4.94
N THR A 114 -1.92 4.50 3.61
CA THR A 114 -0.92 5.25 2.87
C THR A 114 -1.20 6.74 3.02
N VAL A 115 -0.17 7.58 2.97
CA VAL A 115 -0.32 9.03 3.18
C VAL A 115 -1.40 9.69 2.31
N PRO A 116 -1.55 9.36 1.00
CA PRO A 116 -2.64 9.92 0.19
C PRO A 116 -4.03 9.53 0.70
N VAL A 117 -4.19 8.31 1.22
CA VAL A 117 -5.46 7.85 1.80
C VAL A 117 -5.72 8.57 3.11
N MET A 118 -4.71 8.73 3.96
CA MET A 118 -4.84 9.51 5.21
C MET A 118 -5.28 10.94 4.92
N TRP A 119 -4.60 11.64 4.00
CA TRP A 119 -4.91 13.03 3.67
C TRP A 119 -6.32 13.22 3.09
N LEU A 120 -6.71 12.38 2.13
CA LEU A 120 -8.05 12.47 1.54
C LEU A 120 -9.13 12.04 2.52
N TRP A 121 -8.83 11.10 3.43
CA TRP A 121 -9.72 10.73 4.52
C TRP A 121 -9.95 11.89 5.47
N ASP A 122 -8.88 12.57 5.89
CA ASP A 122 -8.96 13.73 6.79
C ASP A 122 -9.70 14.90 6.13
N ASP A 123 -9.36 15.26 4.88
CA ASP A 123 -10.06 16.31 4.11
C ASP A 123 -11.56 16.00 3.96
N PHE A 124 -11.90 14.74 3.67
CA PHE A 124 -13.30 14.33 3.57
C PHE A 124 -14.03 14.43 4.92
N ASN A 125 -13.39 14.03 6.02
CA ASN A 125 -13.96 14.14 7.36
C ASN A 125 -14.16 15.59 7.81
N ASP A 126 -13.20 16.47 7.54
CA ASP A 126 -13.30 17.89 7.90
C ASP A 126 -14.45 18.58 7.16
N ARG A 127 -14.58 18.29 5.86
CA ARG A 127 -15.71 18.79 5.06
C ARG A 127 -17.05 18.22 5.52
N LEU A 128 -17.08 16.94 5.91
CA LEU A 128 -18.28 16.30 6.45
C LEU A 128 -18.70 16.95 7.78
N LEU A 129 -17.74 17.27 8.65
CA LEU A 129 -18.00 17.98 9.90
C LEU A 129 -18.58 19.37 9.68
N ALA A 130 -18.09 20.11 8.68
CA ALA A 130 -18.65 21.40 8.31
C ALA A 130 -20.12 21.27 7.87
N VAL A 131 -20.43 20.29 7.01
CA VAL A 131 -21.81 20.01 6.59
C VAL A 131 -22.69 19.63 7.78
N GLN A 132 -22.19 18.79 8.69
CA GLN A 132 -22.92 18.39 9.89
C GLN A 132 -23.17 19.55 10.84
N ALA A 133 -22.20 20.44 11.05
CA ALA A 133 -22.36 21.61 11.90
C ALA A 133 -23.47 22.55 11.38
N GLU A 134 -23.48 22.80 10.08
CA GLU A 134 -24.48 23.63 9.42
C GLU A 134 -25.88 22.98 9.38
N ALA A 135 -25.95 21.67 9.14
CA ALA A 135 -27.20 20.91 9.25
C ALA A 135 -27.79 20.97 10.67
N ASN A 136 -26.94 20.77 11.70
CA ASN A 136 -27.33 20.85 13.10
C ASN A 136 -27.75 22.26 13.52
N ALA A 137 -27.20 23.30 12.90
CA ALA A 137 -27.62 24.68 13.10
C ALA A 137 -29.00 24.98 12.49
N GLY A 138 -29.57 24.06 11.71
CA GLY A 138 -30.82 24.25 11.00
C GLY A 138 -30.69 25.22 9.84
N ASN A 139 -29.47 25.43 9.33
CA ASN A 139 -29.20 26.32 8.20
C ASN A 139 -29.63 25.63 6.90
N HIS A 140 -30.94 25.51 6.73
CA HIS A 140 -31.58 25.02 5.52
C HIS A 140 -32.37 26.15 4.87
N HIS A 141 -32.21 26.33 3.57
CA HIS A 141 -33.03 27.20 2.73
C HIS A 141 -33.88 26.38 1.78
N VAL A 142 -35.05 26.88 1.42
CA VAL A 142 -35.84 26.26 0.35
C VAL A 142 -35.28 26.74 -0.98
N ASP A 143 -34.69 25.86 -1.78
CA ASP A 143 -34.36 26.17 -3.17
C ASP A 143 -35.64 26.52 -3.92
N VAL A 144 -35.68 27.75 -4.43
CA VAL A 144 -36.82 28.35 -5.13
C VAL A 144 -37.13 27.61 -6.43
N HIS A 145 -36.16 26.92 -7.02
CA HIS A 145 -36.31 26.21 -8.29
C HIS A 145 -36.75 24.75 -8.12
N THR A 146 -36.27 24.06 -7.09
CA THR A 146 -36.61 22.65 -6.86
C THR A 146 -37.67 22.45 -5.77
N GLY A 147 -37.93 23.47 -4.95
CA GLY A 147 -38.82 23.41 -3.79
C GLY A 147 -38.27 22.55 -2.65
N ARG A 148 -36.96 22.24 -2.66
CA ARG A 148 -36.29 21.36 -1.69
C ARG A 148 -35.61 22.17 -0.60
N ASN A 149 -35.56 21.63 0.62
CA ASN A 149 -34.72 22.17 1.68
C ASN A 149 -33.27 21.79 1.40
N GLU A 150 -32.44 22.76 1.02
CA GLU A 150 -31.00 22.62 0.78
C GLU A 150 -30.23 23.31 1.91
N LEU A 151 -28.98 22.93 2.16
CA LEU A 151 -28.13 23.64 3.13
C LEU A 151 -27.87 25.08 2.66
N ASP A 152 -27.98 26.08 3.54
CA ASP A 152 -27.83 27.53 3.25
C ASP A 152 -26.48 27.88 2.59
N ASP A 153 -25.44 27.09 2.87
CA ASP A 153 -24.21 27.13 2.09
C ASP A 153 -24.24 26.10 0.95
N GLN A 154 -24.69 26.55 -0.22
CA GLN A 154 -24.69 25.80 -1.50
C GLN A 154 -23.30 25.27 -1.91
N THR A 155 -22.24 25.56 -1.14
CA THR A 155 -20.89 25.08 -1.43
C THR A 155 -20.45 23.91 -0.57
N LEU A 156 -20.93 23.75 0.67
CA LEU A 156 -20.36 22.77 1.61
C LEU A 156 -20.70 21.32 1.27
N ALA A 157 -21.98 20.99 1.05
CA ALA A 157 -22.39 19.64 0.71
C ALA A 157 -21.80 19.18 -0.66
N PRO A 158 -21.80 20.02 -1.72
CA PRO A 158 -21.10 19.69 -2.96
C PRO A 158 -19.58 19.51 -2.80
N ARG A 159 -18.91 20.32 -1.98
CA ARG A 159 -17.47 20.17 -1.70
C ARG A 159 -17.18 18.85 -0.97
N ALA A 160 -17.95 18.52 0.06
CA ALA A 160 -17.81 17.25 0.79
C ALA A 160 -18.04 16.06 -0.14
N LYS A 161 -19.03 16.13 -1.04
CA LYS A 161 -19.28 15.10 -2.05
C LYS A 161 -18.09 14.90 -2.99
N VAL A 162 -17.50 15.98 -3.50
CA VAL A 162 -16.33 15.93 -4.38
C VAL A 162 -15.12 15.29 -3.68
N ALA A 163 -14.86 15.64 -2.42
CA ALA A 163 -13.78 15.02 -1.64
C ALA A 163 -14.02 13.51 -1.45
N GLY A 164 -15.25 13.12 -1.13
CA GLY A 164 -15.63 11.70 -1.03
C GLY A 164 -15.48 10.93 -2.35
N ASP A 165 -15.79 11.56 -3.49
CA ASP A 165 -15.66 10.95 -4.82
C ASP A 165 -14.19 10.70 -5.16
N ILE A 166 -13.29 11.62 -4.82
CA ILE A 166 -11.84 11.49 -5.05
C ILE A 166 -11.22 10.44 -4.15
N LEU A 167 -11.62 10.42 -2.88
CA LEU A 167 -11.22 9.35 -1.97
C LEU A 167 -11.70 7.98 -2.48
N THR A 168 -12.95 7.87 -2.93
CA THR A 168 -13.49 6.64 -3.53
C THR A 168 -12.70 6.20 -4.75
N LEU A 169 -12.31 7.12 -5.63
CA LEU A 169 -11.45 6.84 -6.78
C LEU A 169 -10.08 6.31 -6.37
N LEU A 170 -9.44 6.95 -5.39
CA LEU A 170 -8.16 6.51 -4.85
C LEU A 170 -8.26 5.08 -4.30
N LEU A 171 -9.27 4.80 -3.49
CA LEU A 171 -9.49 3.49 -2.89
C LEU A 171 -9.73 2.42 -3.95
N ARG A 172 -10.59 2.69 -4.95
CA ARG A 172 -10.84 1.78 -6.08
C ARG A 172 -9.57 1.45 -6.85
N ARG A 173 -8.72 2.45 -7.04
CA ARG A 173 -7.44 2.24 -7.70
C ARG A 173 -6.50 1.39 -6.84
N MET A 174 -6.31 1.76 -5.57
CA MET A 174 -5.44 1.00 -4.68
C MET A 174 -5.89 -0.46 -4.51
N LEU A 175 -7.21 -0.71 -4.49
CA LEU A 175 -7.78 -2.05 -4.38
C LEU A 175 -7.68 -2.90 -5.67
N ARG A 176 -7.21 -2.34 -6.79
CA ARG A 176 -7.14 -3.06 -8.07
C ARG A 176 -6.00 -4.07 -8.11
N THR A 177 -4.84 -3.75 -7.55
CA THR A 177 -3.68 -4.64 -7.55
C THR A 177 -2.89 -4.55 -6.24
N ASP A 178 -2.29 -5.68 -5.81
CA ASP A 178 -1.39 -5.69 -4.65
C ASP A 178 -0.21 -4.73 -4.83
N LYS A 179 0.23 -4.51 -6.07
CA LYS A 179 1.29 -3.55 -6.40
C LYS A 179 0.89 -2.11 -6.07
N GLU A 180 -0.36 -1.73 -6.29
CA GLU A 180 -0.85 -0.38 -5.97
C GLU A 180 -1.07 -0.19 -4.46
N ILE A 181 -1.40 -1.25 -3.72
CA ILE A 181 -1.43 -1.25 -2.25
C ILE A 181 -0.03 -1.00 -1.68
N VAL A 182 0.99 -1.62 -2.28
CA VAL A 182 2.40 -1.46 -1.85
C VAL A 182 3.01 -0.13 -2.35
N ALA A 183 2.66 0.32 -3.56
CA ALA A 183 3.20 1.54 -4.16
C ALA A 183 2.85 2.80 -3.36
N GLY A 184 1.80 2.81 -2.55
CA GLY A 184 1.50 3.95 -1.68
C GLY A 184 2.50 4.18 -0.54
N GLU A 185 3.50 3.32 -0.34
CA GLU A 185 4.55 3.50 0.66
C GLU A 185 5.64 4.52 0.27
N ASP A 186 5.94 4.70 -1.02
CA ASP A 186 7.00 5.58 -1.51
C ASP A 186 6.45 6.94 -1.99
N PHE A 187 7.12 8.04 -1.66
CA PHE A 187 6.62 9.41 -1.89
C PHE A 187 6.39 9.74 -3.37
N LEU A 188 7.30 9.33 -4.26
CA LEU A 188 7.14 9.54 -5.71
C LEU A 188 5.99 8.70 -6.27
N SER A 189 5.83 7.48 -5.74
CA SER A 189 4.73 6.59 -6.07
C SER A 189 3.38 7.13 -5.58
N ARG A 190 3.34 7.82 -4.42
CA ARG A 190 2.15 8.52 -3.88
C ARG A 190 1.68 9.67 -4.76
N VAL A 191 2.62 10.50 -5.23
CA VAL A 191 2.32 11.65 -6.09
C VAL A 191 1.93 11.20 -7.50
N SER A 192 2.60 10.19 -8.05
CA SER A 192 2.21 9.58 -9.31
C SER A 192 0.81 8.97 -9.22
N LEU A 193 0.45 8.32 -8.11
CA LEU A 193 -0.86 7.72 -7.90
C LEU A 193 -1.97 8.77 -7.95
N LEU A 194 -1.81 9.88 -7.22
CA LEU A 194 -2.74 11.02 -7.30
C LEU A 194 -2.73 11.64 -8.70
N GLY A 195 -1.53 11.88 -9.26
CA GLY A 195 -1.24 12.40 -10.60
C GLY A 195 -1.80 11.57 -11.76
N SER A 196 -2.17 10.32 -11.52
CA SER A 196 -2.81 9.46 -12.53
C SER A 196 -4.25 9.09 -12.19
N LEU A 197 -4.79 9.52 -11.03
CA LEU A 197 -6.25 9.55 -10.85
C LEU A 197 -6.91 10.45 -11.91
N PHE A 198 -6.18 11.48 -12.35
CA PHE A 198 -6.58 12.42 -13.41
C PHE A 198 -6.83 11.74 -14.78
N ASP A 199 -6.17 10.60 -15.05
CA ASP A 199 -6.32 9.83 -16.30
C ASP A 199 -7.22 8.59 -16.13
N TYR A 200 -7.70 8.31 -14.92
CA TYR A 200 -8.20 6.99 -14.54
C TYR A 200 -9.68 6.72 -14.88
N ASP A 201 -10.55 7.74 -14.80
CA ASP A 201 -11.99 7.57 -15.09
C ASP A 201 -12.65 8.86 -15.59
N GLU A 202 -13.06 8.87 -16.85
CA GLU A 202 -13.81 9.97 -17.50
C GLU A 202 -15.07 10.36 -16.71
N ARG A 203 -15.72 9.40 -16.02
CA ARG A 203 -16.93 9.69 -15.22
C ARG A 203 -16.69 10.58 -14.02
N HIS A 204 -15.46 10.62 -13.52
CA HIS A 204 -15.09 11.39 -12.32
C HIS A 204 -14.19 12.58 -12.66
N LYS A 205 -13.87 12.80 -13.93
CA LYS A 205 -13.11 13.95 -14.42
C LYS A 205 -13.67 15.28 -13.91
N LYS A 206 -15.00 15.42 -13.89
CA LYS A 206 -15.67 16.61 -13.35
C LYS A 206 -15.40 16.81 -11.85
N ALA A 207 -15.45 15.75 -11.04
CA ALA A 207 -15.16 15.84 -9.60
C ALA A 207 -13.70 16.23 -9.37
N VAL A 208 -12.79 15.66 -10.15
CA VAL A 208 -11.37 15.94 -10.10
C VAL A 208 -11.05 17.38 -10.53
N GLU A 209 -11.65 17.87 -11.62
CA GLU A 209 -11.54 19.27 -12.06
C GLU A 209 -12.08 20.24 -11.01
N GLU A 210 -13.21 19.90 -10.38
CA GLU A 210 -13.83 20.72 -9.34
C GLU A 210 -12.97 20.78 -8.09
N TYR A 211 -12.35 19.66 -7.69
CA TYR A 211 -11.40 19.61 -6.59
C TYR A 211 -10.12 20.39 -6.88
N LEU A 212 -9.61 20.33 -8.12
CA LEU A 212 -8.46 21.15 -8.52
C LEU A 212 -8.77 22.65 -8.45
N LYS A 213 -9.98 23.07 -8.84
CA LYS A 213 -10.40 24.46 -8.66
C LYS A 213 -10.42 24.85 -7.18
N GLN A 214 -10.89 23.96 -6.31
CA GLN A 214 -10.90 24.18 -4.86
C GLN A 214 -9.47 24.25 -4.31
N MET A 215 -8.59 23.35 -4.72
CA MET A 215 -7.20 23.33 -4.26
C MET A 215 -6.39 24.57 -4.68
N LYS A 216 -6.79 25.34 -5.71
CA LYS A 216 -6.15 26.63 -6.04
C LYS A 216 -6.28 27.68 -4.93
N HIS A 217 -7.18 27.46 -3.96
CA HIS A 217 -7.34 28.26 -2.76
C HIS A 217 -7.14 27.34 -1.56
N PRO A 218 -5.89 27.08 -1.14
CA PRO A 218 -5.62 26.10 -0.09
C PRO A 218 -6.26 26.54 1.22
N GLU A 219 -7.18 25.72 1.71
CA GLU A 219 -7.86 25.88 3.00
C GLU A 219 -7.07 25.16 4.12
N THR A 220 -6.17 24.23 3.77
CA THR A 220 -5.36 23.46 4.73
C THR A 220 -3.85 23.59 4.47
N PRO A 221 -3.01 23.40 5.50
CA PRO A 221 -1.54 23.47 5.37
C PRO A 221 -0.96 22.50 4.33
N TRP A 222 -1.51 21.29 4.22
CA TRP A 222 -1.00 20.28 3.28
C TRP A 222 -1.44 20.57 1.83
N GLN A 223 -2.62 21.17 1.61
CA GLN A 223 -3.02 21.65 0.27
C GLN A 223 -2.03 22.70 -0.24
N LYS A 224 -1.54 23.55 0.67
CA LYS A 224 -0.49 24.53 0.37
C LYS A 224 0.84 23.85 0.05
N GLU A 225 1.27 22.86 0.83
CA GLU A 225 2.49 22.09 0.54
C GLU A 225 2.43 21.40 -0.83
N TRP A 226 1.28 20.83 -1.20
CA TRP A 226 1.08 20.19 -2.49
C TRP A 226 1.12 21.21 -3.65
N LEU A 227 0.46 22.36 -3.50
CA LEU A 227 0.48 23.43 -4.50
C LEU A 227 1.88 24.01 -4.70
N ASP A 228 2.55 24.37 -3.60
CA ASP A 228 3.90 24.95 -3.60
C ASP A 228 4.86 24.02 -4.37
N TRP A 229 4.79 22.71 -4.13
CA TRP A 229 5.57 21.71 -4.86
C TRP A 229 5.15 21.59 -6.34
N SER A 230 3.85 21.49 -6.64
CA SER A 230 3.36 21.34 -8.03
C SER A 230 3.73 22.52 -8.95
N SER A 231 3.92 23.69 -8.34
CA SER A 231 4.37 24.91 -9.01
C SER A 231 5.89 24.97 -9.22
N SER A 232 6.66 24.19 -8.44
CA SER A 232 8.13 24.14 -8.50
C SER A 232 8.70 23.14 -9.51
N GLU A 233 7.88 22.19 -9.99
CA GLU A 233 8.26 21.21 -11.03
C GLU A 233 7.87 21.62 -12.47
N ARG A 234 7.42 22.86 -12.69
CA ARG A 234 7.22 23.46 -14.02
C ARG A 234 8.36 24.39 -14.39
#